data_AF-A0A9E5R1J1-F1
#
_entry.id   AF-A0A9E5R1J1-F1
#
_cell.length_a   1.000
_cell.length_b   1.000
_cell.length_c   1.000
_cell.angle_alpha   90.00
_cell.angle_beta   90.00
_cell.angle_gamma   90.00
#
_symmetry.space_group_name_H-M   'P 1'
#
loop_
_entity.id
_entity.type
_entity.pdbx_description
1 polymer ?
#
loop_
_entity_poly.entity_id
_entity_poly.type
_entity_poly.pdbx_seq_one_letter_code
_entity_poly.pdbx_strand_id
1 'polypeptide(L)'
;MRREEMPVAGKAARQIVVIGGGAAGFFAALTCARLYPGHKVRILEKTTKLLAKVKISGGGRCNVSHACYQARPLAAHYPRGEKPLRPLLPRFMPQDTLAWFEERGVPLKTEADGRIFPLSDQSQSVIDCFMEEARRFGVDIQTQAEVKKIIPREPEGFHLHLATGKILPADRVIVATGGSPKLSGLDWLTELGHTVCPPVPSLFTFNLPQHPLAHLAGVAVPEAEVRVVGTKLRENGPLLITHWGLSGPAILRLSAWGARLLAEKNYDFAVMVVWQAAQKEKDWRDFLAQQQKESPRRQVKNLPVSLPQRLWESLLAGIGAGVAYGSLILCLDRLDRARPGTSAVKIVLINNLGSTLPVSRPSPSTP
;
A
#
# COMPACT_ATOMS: atom_id res chain seq x y z
N MET A 1 28.18 15.60 -8.08
CA MET A 1 29.11 15.30 -6.96
C MET A 1 29.29 16.56 -6.12
N ARG A 2 28.58 16.70 -5.00
CA ARG A 2 28.99 17.64 -3.95
C ARG A 2 29.95 16.88 -3.04
N ARG A 3 31.09 17.50 -2.69
CA ARG A 3 32.04 16.96 -1.71
C ARG A 3 31.31 16.80 -0.37
N GLU A 4 31.00 15.57 0.00
CA GLU A 4 30.63 15.24 1.38
C GLU A 4 31.91 15.40 2.20
N GLU A 5 31.93 16.39 3.10
CA GLU A 5 33.04 16.59 4.02
C GLU A 5 33.23 15.33 4.85
N MET A 6 34.37 14.66 4.66
CA MET A 6 34.74 13.51 5.49
C MET A 6 34.95 13.99 6.93
N PRO A 7 34.40 13.29 7.95
CA PRO A 7 34.53 13.73 9.32
C PRO A 7 35.99 13.70 9.77
N VAL A 8 36.39 14.80 10.44
CA VAL A 8 37.70 15.04 11.02
C VAL A 8 38.11 13.90 11.97
N ALA A 9 39.28 13.32 11.73
CA ALA A 9 39.90 12.33 12.60
C ALA A 9 40.17 12.93 13.99
N GLY A 10 39.60 12.35 15.04
CA GLY A 10 39.82 12.81 16.43
C GLY A 10 38.77 12.42 17.48
N LYS A 11 37.62 11.85 17.11
CA LYS A 11 36.63 11.33 18.10
C LYS A 11 36.82 9.83 18.34
N ALA A 12 36.76 9.43 19.61
CA ALA A 12 36.77 8.02 20.03
C ALA A 12 35.71 7.19 19.28
N ALA A 13 36.02 5.92 19.01
CA ALA A 13 35.13 5.00 18.30
C ALA A 13 33.78 4.86 19.04
N ARG A 14 32.69 5.26 18.39
CA ARG A 14 31.33 5.20 18.95
C ARG A 14 30.65 3.87 18.70
N GLN A 15 29.77 3.47 19.60
CA GLN A 15 28.80 2.38 19.45
C GLN A 15 27.50 2.92 18.86
N ILE A 16 27.20 2.58 17.61
CA ILE A 16 25.95 2.92 16.93
C ILE A 16 25.09 1.67 16.89
N VAL A 17 23.91 1.71 17.51
CA VAL A 17 22.98 0.59 17.52
C VAL A 17 21.75 0.91 16.69
N VAL A 18 21.44 0.04 15.73
CA VAL A 18 20.24 0.08 14.90
C VAL A 18 19.28 -1.00 15.39
N ILE A 19 18.07 -0.62 15.77
CA ILE A 19 17.05 -1.54 16.28
C ILE A 19 16.10 -1.90 15.13
N GLY A 20 16.14 -3.15 14.68
CA GLY A 20 15.33 -3.70 13.59
C GLY A 20 16.17 -4.12 12.39
N GLY A 21 16.10 -5.40 12.01
CA GLY A 21 16.80 -5.99 10.87
C GLY A 21 16.02 -5.96 9.57
N GLY A 22 15.26 -4.88 9.33
CA GLY A 22 14.52 -4.64 8.08
C GLY A 22 15.29 -3.78 7.09
N ALA A 23 14.68 -3.45 5.94
CA ALA A 23 15.30 -2.65 4.88
C ALA A 23 15.90 -1.33 5.39
N ALA A 24 15.12 -0.55 6.16
CA ALA A 24 15.59 0.71 6.75
C ALA A 24 16.75 0.51 7.74
N GLY A 25 16.72 -0.58 8.51
CA GLY A 25 17.77 -0.88 9.49
C GLY A 25 19.09 -1.25 8.84
N PHE A 26 19.05 -2.14 7.84
CA PHE A 26 20.22 -2.47 7.03
C PHE A 26 20.76 -1.22 6.31
N PHE A 27 19.90 -0.49 5.61
CA PHE A 27 20.33 0.69 4.86
C PHE A 27 20.97 1.76 5.78
N ALA A 28 20.41 1.99 6.97
CA ALA A 28 20.98 2.89 7.96
C ALA A 28 22.33 2.38 8.50
N ALA A 29 22.43 1.10 8.85
CA ALA A 29 23.67 0.52 9.37
C ALA A 29 24.81 0.58 8.35
N LEU A 30 24.54 0.21 7.10
CA LEU A 30 25.51 0.27 6.00
C LEU A 30 25.95 1.70 5.72
N THR A 31 25.00 2.65 5.73
CA THR A 31 25.30 4.07 5.57
C THR A 31 26.20 4.58 6.71
N CYS A 32 25.91 4.22 7.96
CA CYS A 32 26.75 4.60 9.10
C CYS A 32 28.16 4.02 8.97
N ALA A 33 28.27 2.74 8.64
CA ALA A 33 29.57 2.06 8.53
C ALA A 33 30.42 2.62 7.38
N ARG A 34 29.79 2.98 6.26
CA ARG A 34 30.44 3.61 5.10
C ARG A 34 30.92 5.04 5.41
N LEU A 35 30.08 5.87 6.02
CA LEU A 35 30.37 7.30 6.24
C LEU A 35 31.28 7.55 7.45
N TYR A 36 31.28 6.65 8.44
CA TYR A 36 32.05 6.79 9.67
C TYR A 36 32.95 5.57 9.90
N PRO A 37 33.96 5.35 9.04
CA PRO A 37 34.89 4.25 9.20
C PRO A 37 35.61 4.38 10.56
N GLY A 38 35.53 3.34 11.39
CA GLY A 38 36.07 3.32 12.75
C GLY A 38 35.03 3.38 13.87
N HIS A 39 33.76 3.65 13.57
CA HIS A 39 32.66 3.41 14.52
C HIS A 39 32.21 1.94 14.47
N LYS A 40 31.73 1.41 15.61
CA LYS A 40 31.15 0.06 15.67
C LYS A 40 29.66 0.17 15.45
N VAL A 41 29.15 -0.47 14.40
CA VAL A 41 27.73 -0.48 14.04
C VAL A 41 27.16 -1.85 14.33
N ARG A 42 26.03 -1.89 15.06
CA ARG A 42 25.31 -3.13 15.39
C ARG A 42 23.85 -3.04 15.00
N ILE A 43 23.31 -4.09 14.39
CA ILE A 43 21.87 -4.30 14.20
C ILE A 43 21.36 -5.26 15.29
N LEU A 44 20.29 -4.87 15.99
CA LEU A 44 19.55 -5.74 16.90
C LEU A 44 18.20 -6.10 16.28
N GLU A 45 17.96 -7.37 16.00
CA GLU A 45 16.70 -7.88 15.47
C GLU A 45 15.99 -8.77 16.50
N LYS A 46 14.71 -8.50 16.75
CA LYS A 46 13.90 -9.23 17.73
C LYS A 46 13.72 -10.70 17.35
N THR A 47 13.56 -10.99 16.08
CA THR A 47 13.24 -12.33 15.58
C THR A 47 14.50 -13.09 15.14
N THR A 48 14.34 -14.33 14.68
CA THR A 48 15.40 -15.09 14.00
C THR A 48 15.55 -14.72 12.53
N LYS A 49 14.66 -13.87 11.99
CA LYS A 49 14.55 -13.62 10.54
C LYS A 49 14.90 -12.17 10.21
N LEU A 50 15.98 -11.98 9.48
CA LEU A 50 16.36 -10.68 8.92
C LEU A 50 15.62 -10.45 7.60
N LEU A 51 15.33 -9.19 7.27
CA LEU A 51 14.78 -8.77 5.97
C LEU A 51 13.51 -9.52 5.55
N ALA A 52 12.75 -10.10 6.50
CA ALA A 52 11.62 -10.97 6.20
C ALA A 52 10.53 -10.27 5.38
N LYS A 53 10.30 -8.96 5.62
CA LYS A 53 9.39 -8.16 4.82
C LYS A 53 9.91 -7.85 3.41
N VAL A 54 11.23 -7.73 3.23
CA VAL A 54 11.83 -7.61 1.89
C VAL A 54 11.61 -8.89 1.11
N LYS A 55 11.81 -10.05 1.74
CA LYS A 55 11.64 -11.37 1.13
C LYS A 55 10.25 -11.59 0.53
N ILE A 56 9.19 -11.11 1.18
CA ILE A 56 7.81 -11.30 0.70
C ILE A 56 7.30 -10.12 -0.14
N SER A 57 8.02 -8.99 -0.17
CA SER A 57 7.58 -7.78 -0.88
C SER A 57 7.52 -8.00 -2.39
N GLY A 58 6.60 -7.28 -3.06
CA GLY A 58 6.44 -7.40 -4.52
C GLY A 58 6.10 -8.82 -5.00
N GLY A 59 5.46 -9.64 -4.15
CA GLY A 59 5.18 -11.05 -4.46
C GLY A 59 6.44 -11.94 -4.49
N GLY A 60 7.43 -11.61 -3.67
CA GLY A 60 8.71 -12.33 -3.63
C GLY A 60 9.77 -11.75 -4.56
N ARG A 61 9.43 -10.75 -5.38
CA ARG A 61 10.34 -10.10 -6.34
C ARG A 61 11.05 -8.86 -5.79
N CYS A 62 10.50 -8.28 -4.72
CA CYS A 62 10.88 -6.98 -4.16
C CYS A 62 10.66 -5.80 -5.11
N ASN A 63 9.56 -5.06 -4.92
CA ASN A 63 9.40 -3.75 -5.56
C ASN A 63 10.28 -2.74 -4.81
N VAL A 64 11.52 -2.56 -5.27
CA VAL A 64 12.61 -1.82 -4.59
C VAL A 64 12.34 -0.32 -4.56
N SER A 65 11.80 0.23 -5.65
CA SER A 65 11.57 1.66 -5.79
C SER A 65 10.47 1.94 -6.83
N HIS A 66 10.27 3.20 -7.18
CA HIS A 66 9.31 3.63 -8.20
C HIS A 66 9.91 4.73 -9.06
N ALA A 67 9.64 4.72 -10.36
CA ALA A 67 10.16 5.65 -11.36
C ALA A 67 9.49 7.04 -11.26
N CYS A 68 9.63 7.69 -10.11
CA CYS A 68 9.16 9.05 -9.84
C CYS A 68 10.33 9.90 -9.34
N TYR A 69 10.90 10.67 -10.26
CA TYR A 69 12.21 11.30 -10.11
C TYR A 69 12.17 12.74 -9.62
N GLN A 70 10.99 13.21 -9.22
CA GLN A 70 10.78 14.54 -8.67
C GLN A 70 10.31 14.44 -7.23
N ALA A 71 10.97 15.14 -6.30
CA ALA A 71 10.71 15.00 -4.87
C ALA A 71 9.27 15.36 -4.47
N ARG A 72 8.68 16.41 -5.05
CA ARG A 72 7.31 16.84 -4.75
C ARG A 72 6.28 15.80 -5.20
N PRO A 73 6.24 15.37 -6.47
CA PRO A 73 5.38 14.26 -6.92
C PRO A 73 5.58 12.97 -6.11
N LEU A 74 6.83 12.57 -5.84
CA LEU A 74 7.10 11.34 -5.09
C LEU A 74 6.53 11.42 -3.67
N ALA A 75 6.76 12.53 -2.96
CA ALA A 75 6.20 12.75 -1.63
C ALA A 75 4.66 12.72 -1.64
N ALA A 76 4.03 13.23 -2.69
CA ALA A 76 2.58 13.26 -2.83
C ALA A 76 1.95 11.85 -2.94
N HIS A 77 2.71 10.80 -3.22
CA HIS A 77 2.21 9.42 -3.17
C HIS A 77 2.15 8.83 -1.75
N TYR A 78 2.58 9.57 -0.71
CA TYR A 78 2.55 9.13 0.67
C TYR A 78 1.45 9.86 1.46
N PRO A 79 0.25 9.26 1.64
CA PRO A 79 -0.95 9.95 2.17
C PRO A 79 -0.74 10.64 3.53
N ARG A 80 0.17 10.10 4.35
CA ARG A 80 0.53 10.63 5.67
C ARG A 80 2.02 10.95 5.79
N GLY A 81 2.78 10.76 4.72
CA GLY A 81 4.24 10.93 4.69
C GLY A 81 4.71 12.11 3.85
N GLU A 82 3.82 12.76 3.09
CA GLU A 82 4.20 13.81 2.16
C GLU A 82 5.02 14.93 2.80
N LYS A 83 4.48 15.59 3.85
CA LYS A 83 5.15 16.70 4.54
C LYS A 83 6.53 16.30 5.10
N PRO A 84 6.68 15.22 5.88
CA PRO A 84 8.00 14.84 6.42
C PRO A 84 8.97 14.35 5.35
N LEU A 85 8.51 13.77 4.24
CA LEU A 85 9.39 13.26 3.17
C LEU A 85 9.91 14.37 2.24
N ARG A 86 9.14 15.42 1.98
CA ARG A 86 9.55 16.54 1.09
C ARG A 86 10.97 17.08 1.33
N PRO A 87 11.41 17.39 2.58
CA PRO A 87 12.78 17.87 2.82
C PRO A 87 13.84 16.75 2.82
N LEU A 88 13.45 15.48 2.95
CA LEU A 88 14.37 14.35 3.02
C LEU A 88 14.70 13.79 1.65
N LEU A 89 13.70 13.71 0.76
CA LEU A 89 13.81 13.13 -0.57
C LEU A 89 14.97 13.73 -1.40
N PRO A 90 15.23 15.05 -1.44
CA PRO A 90 16.37 15.60 -2.18
C PRO A 90 17.76 15.10 -1.73
N ARG A 91 17.86 14.43 -0.57
CA ARG A 91 19.11 13.82 -0.09
C ARG A 91 19.32 12.40 -0.61
N PHE A 92 18.24 11.68 -0.92
CA PHE A 92 18.27 10.32 -1.44
C PHE A 92 16.93 10.01 -2.14
N MET A 93 16.96 10.00 -3.47
CA MET A 93 15.85 9.81 -4.39
C MET A 93 15.86 8.40 -5.03
N PRO A 94 14.83 8.04 -5.82
CA PRO A 94 14.84 6.78 -6.57
C PRO A 94 16.09 6.58 -7.43
N GLN A 95 16.63 7.60 -8.09
CA GLN A 95 17.87 7.46 -8.88
C GLN A 95 19.06 7.04 -8.02
N ASP A 96 19.17 7.57 -6.81
CA ASP A 96 20.21 7.18 -5.85
C ASP A 96 20.01 5.73 -5.39
N THR A 97 18.74 5.31 -5.24
CA THR A 97 18.41 3.90 -4.94
C THR A 97 18.87 2.98 -6.08
N LEU A 98 18.63 3.37 -7.32
CA LEU A 98 19.03 2.60 -8.50
C LEU A 98 20.55 2.46 -8.56
N ALA A 99 21.26 3.59 -8.52
CA ALA A 99 22.72 3.61 -8.51
C ALA A 99 23.29 2.78 -7.36
N TRP A 100 22.72 2.89 -6.15
CA TRP A 100 23.20 2.14 -4.98
C TRP A 100 23.18 0.63 -5.19
N PHE A 101 22.11 0.09 -5.79
CA PHE A 101 21.98 -1.35 -6.07
C PHE A 101 22.80 -1.78 -7.29
N GLU A 102 22.82 -0.98 -8.36
CA GLU A 102 23.56 -1.30 -9.58
C GLU A 102 25.08 -1.31 -9.35
N GLU A 103 25.61 -0.36 -8.58
CA GLU A 103 27.01 -0.35 -8.13
C GLU A 103 27.40 -1.60 -7.32
N ARG A 104 26.41 -2.31 -6.78
CA ARG A 104 26.55 -3.52 -5.96
C ARG A 104 26.13 -4.79 -6.70
N GLY A 105 26.06 -4.73 -8.04
CA GLY A 105 25.80 -5.90 -8.87
C GLY A 105 24.34 -6.39 -8.83
N VAL A 106 23.39 -5.58 -8.37
CA VAL A 106 21.96 -5.89 -8.45
C VAL A 106 21.33 -5.02 -9.55
N PRO A 107 21.35 -5.49 -10.82
CA PRO A 107 20.70 -4.76 -11.91
C PRO A 107 19.19 -4.67 -11.69
N LEU A 108 18.61 -3.54 -12.06
CA LEU A 108 17.19 -3.26 -11.86
C LEU A 108 16.46 -3.08 -13.19
N LYS A 109 15.15 -3.32 -13.20
CA LYS A 109 14.25 -3.07 -14.32
C LYS A 109 13.03 -2.29 -13.87
N THR A 110 12.56 -1.39 -14.73
CA THR A 110 11.33 -0.63 -14.52
C THR A 110 10.20 -1.25 -15.35
N GLU A 111 9.08 -1.59 -14.72
CA GLU A 111 7.87 -2.05 -15.40
C GLU A 111 7.06 -0.88 -15.96
N ALA A 112 6.10 -1.16 -16.86
CA ALA A 112 5.29 -0.13 -17.53
C ALA A 112 4.48 0.76 -16.56
N ASP A 113 4.17 0.26 -15.37
CA ASP A 113 3.48 1.00 -14.31
C ASP A 113 4.44 1.79 -13.39
N GLY A 114 5.72 1.85 -13.73
CA GLY A 114 6.77 2.58 -13.02
C GLY A 114 7.34 1.87 -11.80
N ARG A 115 6.86 0.69 -11.42
CA ARG A 115 7.47 -0.10 -10.34
C ARG A 115 8.86 -0.60 -10.77
N ILE A 116 9.76 -0.71 -9.80
CA ILE A 116 11.16 -1.08 -10.06
C ILE A 116 11.49 -2.36 -9.29
N PHE A 117 11.96 -3.36 -10.02
CA PHE A 117 12.29 -4.69 -9.49
C PHE A 117 13.74 -5.05 -9.84
N PRO A 118 14.38 -5.96 -9.10
CA PRO A 118 15.59 -6.64 -9.55
C PRO A 118 15.34 -7.32 -10.89
N LEU A 119 16.33 -7.29 -11.79
CA LEU A 119 16.26 -7.98 -13.07
C LEU A 119 15.98 -9.49 -12.89
N SER A 120 16.49 -10.06 -11.79
CA SER A 120 16.29 -11.46 -11.39
C SER A 120 14.86 -11.84 -11.01
N ASP A 121 13.97 -10.87 -10.81
CA ASP A 121 12.64 -11.06 -10.20
C ASP A 121 12.68 -11.78 -8.84
N GLN A 122 13.81 -11.72 -8.13
CA GLN A 122 13.96 -12.37 -6.82
C GLN A 122 14.39 -11.36 -5.77
N SER A 123 13.55 -11.22 -4.73
CA SER A 123 13.87 -10.45 -3.52
C SER A 123 15.16 -10.93 -2.84
N GLN A 124 15.55 -12.20 -3.06
CA GLN A 124 16.78 -12.75 -2.55
C GLN A 124 18.01 -11.98 -3.04
N SER A 125 18.04 -11.50 -4.29
CA SER A 125 19.15 -10.67 -4.79
C SER A 125 19.34 -9.37 -3.98
N VAL A 126 18.25 -8.77 -3.52
CA VAL A 126 18.28 -7.57 -2.65
C VAL A 126 18.77 -7.93 -1.24
N ILE A 127 18.34 -9.09 -0.72
CA ILE A 127 18.73 -9.59 0.60
C ILE A 127 20.23 -9.92 0.63
N ASP A 128 20.71 -10.65 -0.38
CA ASP A 128 22.10 -11.06 -0.49
C ASP A 128 23.00 -9.83 -0.57
N CYS A 129 22.64 -8.84 -1.40
CA CYS A 129 23.34 -7.55 -1.48
C CYS A 129 23.46 -6.86 -0.11
N PHE A 130 22.37 -6.77 0.67
CA PHE A 130 22.41 -6.17 2.01
C PHE A 130 23.30 -6.96 2.98
N MET A 131 23.23 -8.30 2.95
CA MET A 131 24.00 -9.16 3.85
C MET A 131 25.49 -9.15 3.50
N GLU A 132 25.83 -9.16 2.21
CA GLU A 132 27.20 -9.09 1.71
C GLU A 132 27.85 -7.75 2.06
N GLU A 133 27.15 -6.64 1.86
CA GLU A 133 27.66 -5.32 2.26
C GLU A 133 27.78 -5.21 3.78
N ALA A 134 26.85 -5.79 4.55
CA ALA A 134 26.95 -5.80 6.02
C ALA A 134 28.19 -6.56 6.48
N ARG A 135 28.47 -7.72 5.88
CA ARG A 135 29.69 -8.49 6.13
C ARG A 135 30.94 -7.71 5.73
N ARG A 136 30.93 -7.07 4.56
CA ARG A 136 32.05 -6.26 4.04
C ARG A 136 32.40 -5.09 4.95
N PHE A 137 31.40 -4.40 5.49
CA PHE A 137 31.58 -3.28 6.40
C PHE A 137 31.75 -3.69 7.88
N GLY A 138 31.71 -4.99 8.19
CA GLY A 138 31.85 -5.48 9.56
C GLY A 138 30.71 -5.06 10.50
N VAL A 139 29.49 -4.93 9.96
CA VAL A 139 28.29 -4.64 10.77
C VAL A 139 27.98 -5.87 11.63
N ASP A 140 27.92 -5.69 12.95
CA ASP A 140 27.56 -6.75 13.89
C ASP A 140 26.03 -6.95 13.87
N ILE A 141 25.55 -8.15 13.57
CA ILE A 141 24.11 -8.44 13.48
C ILE A 141 23.74 -9.46 14.57
N GLN A 142 22.85 -9.06 15.47
CA GLN A 142 22.36 -9.89 16.55
C GLN A 142 20.86 -10.12 16.39
N THR A 143 20.47 -11.35 16.08
CA THR A 143 19.08 -11.80 16.07
C THR A 143 18.65 -12.23 17.47
N GLN A 144 17.35 -12.42 17.67
CA GLN A 144 16.76 -12.74 18.99
C GLN A 144 17.12 -11.71 20.08
N ALA A 145 17.40 -10.47 19.68
CA ALA A 145 17.82 -9.37 20.54
C ALA A 145 16.71 -8.30 20.60
N GLU A 146 15.60 -8.65 21.24
CA GLU A 146 14.49 -7.70 21.42
C GLU A 146 14.88 -6.61 22.41
N VAL A 147 14.94 -5.35 21.95
CA VAL A 147 15.03 -4.18 22.84
C VAL A 147 13.65 -3.90 23.41
N LYS A 148 13.55 -3.86 24.74
CA LYS A 148 12.33 -3.54 25.49
C LYS A 148 12.28 -2.10 25.97
N LYS A 149 13.44 -1.51 26.25
CA LYS A 149 13.54 -0.15 26.80
C LYS A 149 14.83 0.53 26.37
N ILE A 150 14.74 1.84 26.13
CA ILE A 150 15.89 2.73 25.94
C ILE A 150 15.91 3.70 27.12
N ILE A 151 17.03 3.81 27.81
CA ILE A 151 17.23 4.78 28.90
C ILE A 151 18.38 5.71 28.53
N PRO A 152 18.18 7.04 28.46
CA PRO A 152 19.27 8.00 28.29
C PRO A 152 20.31 7.87 29.41
N ARG A 153 21.59 8.07 29.07
CA ARG A 153 22.70 8.02 30.01
C ARG A 153 23.39 9.38 30.08
N GLU A 154 23.76 9.80 31.28
CA GLU A 154 24.61 10.98 31.52
C GLU A 154 26.11 10.65 31.34
N PRO A 155 26.94 11.55 30.79
CA PRO A 155 26.58 12.83 30.16
C PRO A 155 26.07 12.68 28.71
N GLU A 156 26.27 11.51 28.09
CA GLU A 156 25.81 11.22 26.73
C GLU A 156 25.62 9.70 26.49
N GLY A 157 24.63 9.34 25.67
CA GLY A 157 24.38 7.98 25.18
C GLY A 157 23.12 7.34 25.77
N PHE A 158 23.03 6.02 25.63
CA PHE A 158 21.84 5.24 25.97
C PHE A 158 22.21 3.87 26.54
N HIS A 159 21.36 3.35 27.43
CA HIS A 159 21.30 1.95 27.81
C HIS A 159 20.09 1.29 27.14
N LEU A 160 20.36 0.22 26.40
CA LEU A 160 19.35 -0.61 25.75
C LEU A 160 19.10 -1.85 26.61
N HIS A 161 17.90 -1.99 27.14
CA HIS A 161 17.50 -3.16 27.93
C HIS A 161 16.89 -4.20 27.00
N LEU A 162 17.52 -5.36 26.91
CA LEU A 162 17.05 -6.46 26.07
C LEU A 162 16.07 -7.33 26.87
N ALA A 163 15.18 -8.03 26.16
CA ALA A 163 14.24 -8.98 26.75
C ALA A 163 14.93 -10.11 27.54
N THR A 164 16.20 -10.38 27.26
CA THR A 164 17.03 -11.35 27.96
C THR A 164 17.54 -10.85 29.32
N GLY A 165 17.27 -9.60 29.69
CA GLY A 165 17.82 -8.94 30.88
C GLY A 165 19.20 -8.30 30.66
N LYS A 166 19.85 -8.55 29.51
CA LYS A 166 21.12 -7.92 29.15
C LYS A 166 20.93 -6.41 28.91
N ILE A 167 21.89 -5.61 29.38
CA ILE A 167 21.95 -4.17 29.13
C ILE A 167 23.11 -3.90 28.17
N LEU A 168 22.84 -3.19 27.07
CA LEU A 168 23.85 -2.79 26.09
C LEU A 168 24.04 -1.26 26.09
N PRO A 169 25.27 -0.75 26.25
CA PRO A 169 25.54 0.67 26.04
C PRO A 169 25.55 1.01 24.55
N ALA A 170 25.04 2.18 24.20
CA ALA A 170 25.09 2.75 22.86
C ALA A 170 25.33 4.26 22.93
N ASP A 171 26.21 4.80 22.08
CA ASP A 171 26.40 6.24 21.99
C ASP A 171 25.36 6.88 21.08
N ARG A 172 24.86 6.12 20.10
CA ARG A 172 23.79 6.52 19.17
C ARG A 172 22.84 5.37 18.94
N VAL A 173 21.55 5.66 18.83
CA VAL A 173 20.51 4.68 18.57
C VAL A 173 19.68 5.11 17.36
N ILE A 174 19.43 4.19 16.43
CA ILE A 174 18.53 4.36 15.29
C ILE A 174 17.39 3.34 15.45
N VAL A 175 16.15 3.82 15.55
CA VAL A 175 14.96 2.95 15.62
C VAL A 175 14.44 2.68 14.21
N ALA A 176 14.53 1.42 13.76
CA ALA A 176 14.12 0.95 12.44
C ALA A 176 13.23 -0.32 12.52
N THR A 177 12.41 -0.42 13.57
CA THR A 177 11.60 -1.61 13.90
C THR A 177 10.39 -1.84 12.99
N GLY A 178 10.08 -0.89 12.10
CA GLY A 178 8.85 -0.90 11.30
C GLY A 178 7.60 -0.56 12.13
N GLY A 179 6.42 -0.79 11.54
CA GLY A 179 5.14 -0.48 12.19
C GLY A 179 4.68 -1.54 13.19
N SER A 180 3.90 -1.10 14.18
CA SER A 180 3.15 -1.95 15.12
C SER A 180 1.65 -1.84 14.86
N PRO A 181 0.88 -2.96 14.86
CA PRO A 181 -0.58 -2.90 14.71
C PRO A 181 -1.30 -2.40 15.97
N LYS A 182 -0.65 -2.50 17.14
CA LYS A 182 -1.19 -2.05 18.43
C LYS A 182 -0.33 -0.93 18.99
N LEU A 183 -0.98 0.05 19.63
CA LEU A 183 -0.26 1.15 20.28
C LEU A 183 0.74 0.64 21.32
N SER A 184 0.35 -0.39 22.08
CA SER A 184 1.20 -1.00 23.11
C SER A 184 2.54 -1.55 22.62
N GLY A 185 2.67 -1.84 21.31
CA GLY A 185 3.95 -2.23 20.72
C GLY A 185 4.95 -1.08 20.55
N LEU A 186 4.54 0.15 20.84
CA LEU A 186 5.31 1.38 20.72
C LEU A 186 5.47 2.12 22.06
N ASP A 187 4.97 1.56 23.16
CA ASP A 187 5.01 2.21 24.49
C ASP A 187 6.44 2.58 24.91
N TRP A 188 7.42 1.74 24.59
CA TRP A 188 8.85 1.99 24.83
C TRP A 188 9.39 3.27 24.16
N LEU A 189 8.74 3.76 23.08
CA LEU A 189 9.05 5.06 22.48
C LEU A 189 8.37 6.21 23.21
N THR A 190 7.15 5.98 23.72
CA THR A 190 6.47 6.97 24.57
C THR A 190 7.17 7.17 25.90
N GLU A 191 7.76 6.11 26.48
CA GLU A 191 8.63 6.18 27.66
C GLU A 191 9.89 7.03 27.42
N LEU A 192 10.36 7.12 26.18
CA LEU A 192 11.48 7.98 25.78
C LEU A 192 11.04 9.45 25.56
N GLY A 193 9.75 9.76 25.75
CA GLY A 193 9.18 11.10 25.60
C GLY A 193 8.60 11.41 24.21
N HIS A 194 8.50 10.43 23.31
CA HIS A 194 7.88 10.64 21.99
C HIS A 194 6.35 10.58 22.04
N THR A 195 5.69 11.39 21.22
CA THR A 195 4.27 11.24 20.91
C THR A 195 4.06 10.22 19.80
N VAL A 196 3.13 9.28 19.99
CA VAL A 196 2.79 8.26 18.99
C VAL A 196 1.36 8.46 18.46
N CYS A 197 1.21 8.55 17.14
CA CYS A 197 -0.10 8.54 16.52
C CYS A 197 -0.69 7.11 16.56
N PRO A 198 -1.97 6.91 16.97
CA PRO A 198 -2.57 5.58 17.04
C PRO A 198 -2.47 4.84 15.70
N PRO A 199 -1.99 3.58 15.65
CA PRO A 199 -1.86 2.84 14.40
C PRO A 199 -3.25 2.48 13.84
N VAL A 200 -3.38 2.56 12.52
CA VAL A 200 -4.55 2.02 11.78
C VAL A 200 -4.06 1.21 10.58
N PRO A 201 -4.76 0.14 10.18
CA PRO A 201 -4.51 -0.58 8.94
C PRO A 201 -4.46 0.34 7.72
N SER A 202 -3.62 -0.03 6.75
CA SER A 202 -3.45 0.64 5.46
C SER A 202 -3.01 -0.41 4.43
N LEU A 203 -3.29 -0.19 3.14
CA LEU A 203 -3.01 -1.18 2.08
C LEU A 203 -3.66 -2.55 2.37
N PHE A 204 -4.92 -2.54 2.76
CA PHE A 204 -5.72 -3.73 3.03
C PHE A 204 -6.82 -3.93 1.98
N THR A 205 -7.33 -5.17 1.89
CA THR A 205 -8.45 -5.57 1.04
C THR A 205 -9.79 -5.22 1.68
N PHE A 206 -10.82 -4.98 0.88
CA PHE A 206 -12.16 -4.78 1.40
C PHE A 206 -12.86 -6.13 1.55
N ASN A 207 -13.31 -6.43 2.78
CA ASN A 207 -14.13 -7.60 3.07
C ASN A 207 -15.60 -7.24 2.78
N LEU A 208 -16.28 -8.06 2.00
CA LEU A 208 -17.69 -7.91 1.68
C LEU A 208 -18.40 -9.23 2.04
N PRO A 209 -18.89 -9.37 3.28
CA PRO A 209 -19.63 -10.57 3.70
C PRO A 209 -20.81 -10.84 2.77
N GLN A 210 -20.97 -12.10 2.34
CA GLN A 210 -22.08 -12.56 1.49
C GLN A 210 -22.23 -11.77 0.18
N HIS A 211 -21.13 -11.27 -0.38
CA HIS A 211 -21.17 -10.48 -1.62
C HIS A 211 -21.53 -11.34 -2.85
N PRO A 212 -22.43 -10.86 -3.73
CA PRO A 212 -22.90 -11.60 -4.91
C PRO A 212 -21.79 -11.99 -5.87
N LEU A 213 -20.65 -11.31 -5.89
CA LEU A 213 -19.54 -11.63 -6.80
C LEU A 213 -18.55 -12.66 -6.24
N ALA A 214 -18.79 -13.28 -5.08
CA ALA A 214 -17.87 -14.26 -4.50
C ALA A 214 -17.58 -15.46 -5.43
N HIS A 215 -18.55 -15.86 -6.26
CA HIS A 215 -18.39 -16.91 -7.28
C HIS A 215 -17.47 -16.50 -8.45
N LEU A 216 -17.06 -15.23 -8.52
CA LEU A 216 -16.12 -14.69 -9.50
C LEU A 216 -14.72 -14.48 -8.92
N ALA A 217 -14.40 -15.10 -7.78
CA ALA A 217 -13.04 -15.04 -7.24
C ALA A 217 -11.98 -15.42 -8.30
N GLY A 218 -10.91 -14.63 -8.36
CA GLY A 218 -9.86 -14.73 -9.37
C GLY A 218 -10.09 -13.88 -10.62
N VAL A 219 -11.29 -13.33 -10.82
CA VAL A 219 -11.54 -12.39 -11.92
C VAL A 219 -10.86 -11.05 -11.63
N ALA A 220 -9.98 -10.63 -12.54
CA ALA A 220 -9.30 -9.35 -12.49
C ALA A 220 -9.83 -8.41 -13.58
N VAL A 221 -10.04 -7.15 -13.22
CA VAL A 221 -10.42 -6.07 -14.14
C VAL A 221 -9.23 -5.10 -14.20
N PRO A 222 -8.61 -4.89 -15.37
CA PRO A 222 -7.42 -4.04 -15.48
C PRO A 222 -7.64 -2.59 -15.05
N GLU A 223 -8.82 -2.05 -15.33
CA GLU A 223 -9.16 -0.66 -15.01
C GLU A 223 -10.59 -0.58 -14.47
N ALA A 224 -10.72 -0.33 -13.17
CA ALA A 224 -11.99 -0.06 -12.52
C ALA A 224 -11.85 1.16 -11.60
N GLU A 225 -12.91 1.95 -11.48
CA GLU A 225 -12.99 2.98 -10.44
C GLU A 225 -13.70 2.41 -9.22
N VAL A 226 -13.14 2.63 -8.04
CA VAL A 226 -13.75 2.28 -6.77
C VAL A 226 -13.99 3.55 -5.98
N ARG A 227 -15.20 3.72 -5.45
CA ARG A 227 -15.58 4.85 -4.59
C ARG A 227 -16.09 4.35 -3.25
N VAL A 228 -15.77 5.07 -2.18
CA VAL A 228 -16.41 4.89 -0.87
C VAL A 228 -17.62 5.83 -0.80
N VAL A 229 -18.82 5.24 -0.75
CA VAL A 229 -20.09 5.98 -0.79
C VAL A 229 -20.19 6.95 0.39
N GLY A 230 -20.69 8.16 0.11
CA GLY A 230 -20.81 9.22 1.13
C GLY A 230 -19.49 9.90 1.47
N THR A 231 -18.42 9.68 0.69
CA THR A 231 -17.12 10.33 0.86
C THR A 231 -16.56 10.81 -0.47
N LYS A 232 -15.46 11.56 -0.43
CA LYS A 232 -14.69 11.95 -1.62
C LYS A 232 -13.66 10.90 -2.05
N LEU A 233 -13.54 9.79 -1.31
CA LEU A 233 -12.54 8.77 -1.59
C LEU A 233 -12.93 8.00 -2.86
N ARG A 234 -12.01 8.04 -3.83
CA ARG A 234 -12.09 7.25 -5.07
C ARG A 234 -10.69 6.90 -5.55
N GLU A 235 -10.56 5.76 -6.20
CA GLU A 235 -9.33 5.31 -6.84
C GLU A 235 -9.64 4.55 -8.12
N ASN A 236 -8.72 4.63 -9.09
CA ASN A 236 -8.79 3.90 -10.35
C ASN A 236 -7.76 2.76 -10.38
N GLY A 237 -7.71 1.95 -11.43
CA GLY A 237 -6.70 0.93 -11.64
C GLY A 237 -7.18 -0.51 -11.45
N PRO A 238 -6.24 -1.47 -11.42
CA PRO A 238 -6.61 -2.88 -11.40
C PRO A 238 -7.34 -3.29 -10.12
N LEU A 239 -8.40 -4.08 -10.30
CA LEU A 239 -9.26 -4.61 -9.25
C LEU A 239 -9.36 -6.13 -9.39
N LEU A 240 -9.22 -6.83 -8.26
CA LEU A 240 -9.33 -8.28 -8.17
C LEU A 240 -10.53 -8.66 -7.31
N ILE A 241 -11.41 -9.51 -7.84
CA ILE A 241 -12.48 -10.14 -7.08
C ILE A 241 -11.90 -11.34 -6.34
N THR A 242 -12.20 -11.47 -5.04
CA THR A 242 -11.73 -12.56 -4.17
C THR A 242 -12.91 -13.25 -3.50
N HIS A 243 -12.67 -14.40 -2.87
CA HIS A 243 -13.73 -15.16 -2.18
C HIS A 243 -14.39 -14.39 -1.03
N TRP A 244 -13.69 -13.42 -0.42
CA TRP A 244 -14.19 -12.65 0.72
C TRP A 244 -14.47 -11.18 0.38
N GLY A 245 -14.23 -10.73 -0.85
CA GLY A 245 -14.45 -9.33 -1.21
C GLY A 245 -13.54 -8.84 -2.33
N LEU A 246 -13.01 -7.63 -2.19
CA LEU A 246 -12.27 -6.93 -3.25
C LEU A 246 -10.81 -6.69 -2.87
N SER A 247 -9.92 -6.84 -3.84
CA SER A 247 -8.47 -6.64 -3.74
C SER A 247 -7.94 -5.93 -4.99
N GLY A 248 -6.63 -5.90 -5.14
CA GLY A 248 -5.93 -5.26 -6.26
C GLY A 248 -5.52 -3.81 -5.97
N PRO A 249 -4.62 -3.24 -6.79
CA PRO A 249 -4.08 -1.89 -6.62
C PRO A 249 -5.11 -0.80 -6.32
N ALA A 250 -6.27 -0.80 -7.00
CA ALA A 250 -7.32 0.20 -6.76
C ALA A 250 -7.81 0.16 -5.30
N ILE A 251 -8.13 -1.04 -4.80
CA ILE A 251 -8.61 -1.25 -3.42
C ILE A 251 -7.51 -0.95 -2.39
N LEU A 252 -6.29 -1.43 -2.62
CA LEU A 252 -5.17 -1.23 -1.70
C LEU A 252 -4.81 0.25 -1.58
N ARG A 253 -4.76 1.00 -2.70
CA ARG A 253 -4.51 2.44 -2.68
C ARG A 253 -5.66 3.18 -1.99
N LEU A 254 -6.90 2.83 -2.29
CA LEU A 254 -8.07 3.47 -1.71
C LEU A 254 -8.09 3.29 -0.18
N SER A 255 -7.76 2.10 0.31
CA SER A 255 -7.65 1.81 1.73
C SER A 255 -6.47 2.55 2.38
N ALA A 256 -5.37 2.76 1.63
CA ALA A 256 -4.24 3.55 2.11
C ALA A 256 -4.59 5.04 2.24
N TRP A 257 -5.27 5.65 1.26
CA TRP A 257 -5.71 7.04 1.33
C TRP A 257 -6.82 7.24 2.37
N GLY A 258 -7.76 6.31 2.43
CA GLY A 258 -8.90 6.34 3.34
C GLY A 258 -8.63 5.86 4.76
N ALA A 259 -7.43 5.36 5.09
CA ALA A 259 -7.14 4.60 6.31
C ALA A 259 -7.75 5.18 7.60
N ARG A 260 -7.64 6.50 7.81
CA ARG A 260 -8.21 7.18 8.99
C ARG A 260 -9.73 7.28 8.94
N LEU A 261 -10.28 7.75 7.81
CA LEU A 261 -11.72 7.87 7.60
C LEU A 261 -12.44 6.51 7.70
N LEU A 262 -11.83 5.45 7.16
CA LEU A 262 -12.37 4.09 7.24
C LEU A 262 -12.32 3.55 8.68
N ALA A 263 -11.28 3.89 9.45
CA ALA A 263 -11.20 3.56 10.86
C ALA A 263 -12.26 4.30 11.69
N GLU A 264 -12.51 5.60 11.42
CA GLU A 264 -13.57 6.38 12.06
C GLU A 264 -14.97 5.80 11.80
N LYS A 265 -15.14 5.13 10.66
CA LYS A 265 -16.37 4.39 10.30
C LYS A 265 -16.42 2.97 10.87
N ASN A 266 -15.47 2.57 11.72
CA ASN A 266 -15.33 1.19 12.22
C ASN A 266 -15.28 0.15 11.09
N TYR A 267 -14.76 0.54 9.92
CA TYR A 267 -14.74 -0.28 8.70
C TYR A 267 -16.11 -0.71 8.18
N ASP A 268 -17.18 -0.03 8.59
CA ASP A 268 -18.53 -0.20 8.04
C ASP A 268 -18.83 0.91 7.02
N PHE A 269 -18.81 0.55 5.74
CA PHE A 269 -19.04 1.48 4.65
C PHE A 269 -19.49 0.75 3.38
N ALA A 270 -20.27 1.45 2.55
CA ALA A 270 -20.62 0.98 1.22
C ALA A 270 -19.58 1.38 0.18
N VAL A 271 -19.33 0.48 -0.77
CA VAL A 271 -18.41 0.68 -1.89
C VAL A 271 -19.19 0.63 -3.20
N MET A 272 -18.85 1.52 -4.13
CA MET A 272 -19.34 1.52 -5.51
C MET A 272 -18.18 1.22 -6.45
N VAL A 273 -18.38 0.27 -7.37
CA VAL A 273 -17.41 -0.07 -8.40
C VAL A 273 -17.97 0.34 -9.76
N VAL A 274 -17.19 1.13 -10.51
CA VAL A 274 -17.44 1.47 -11.91
C VAL A 274 -16.51 0.62 -12.76
N TRP A 275 -17.06 -0.43 -13.37
CA TRP A 275 -16.29 -1.45 -14.08
C TRP A 275 -15.69 -0.96 -15.41
N GLN A 276 -16.27 0.05 -16.05
CA GLN A 276 -15.77 0.67 -17.28
C GLN A 276 -15.47 2.15 -17.06
N ALA A 277 -14.50 2.44 -16.19
CA ALA A 277 -14.17 3.81 -15.78
C ALA A 277 -13.68 4.72 -16.92
N ALA A 278 -13.12 4.14 -17.99
CA ALA A 278 -12.58 4.88 -19.12
C ALA A 278 -13.66 5.51 -20.03
N GLN A 279 -14.90 5.03 -19.96
CA GLN A 279 -15.98 5.49 -20.84
C GLN A 279 -16.97 6.34 -20.05
N LYS A 280 -17.39 7.47 -20.62
CA LYS A 280 -18.46 8.28 -20.02
C LYS A 280 -19.80 7.57 -20.24
N GLU A 281 -20.74 7.84 -19.34
CA GLU A 281 -22.10 7.31 -19.46
C GLU A 281 -22.72 7.55 -20.82
N LYS A 282 -22.60 8.78 -21.33
CA LYS A 282 -23.16 9.18 -22.62
C LYS A 282 -22.60 8.31 -23.75
N ASP A 283 -21.28 8.15 -23.79
CA ASP A 283 -20.61 7.35 -24.82
C ASP A 283 -21.06 5.90 -24.75
N TRP A 284 -21.28 5.37 -23.54
CA TRP A 284 -21.82 4.02 -23.36
C TRP A 284 -23.27 3.90 -23.83
N ARG A 285 -24.13 4.87 -23.52
CA ARG A 285 -25.52 4.90 -23.99
C ARG A 285 -25.59 5.00 -25.51
N ASP A 286 -24.75 5.84 -26.12
CA ASP A 286 -24.67 6.02 -27.56
C ASP A 286 -24.18 4.73 -28.23
N PHE A 287 -23.15 4.07 -27.66
CA PHE A 287 -22.69 2.75 -28.11
C PHE A 287 -23.79 1.70 -28.05
N LEU A 288 -24.52 1.59 -26.93
CA LEU A 288 -25.63 0.65 -26.80
C LEU A 288 -26.75 0.95 -27.80
N ALA A 289 -27.11 2.22 -28.00
CA ALA A 289 -28.12 2.64 -28.97
C ALA A 289 -27.70 2.31 -30.43
N GLN A 290 -26.42 2.42 -30.75
CA GLN A 290 -25.88 2.00 -32.05
C GLN A 290 -25.98 0.48 -32.22
N GLN A 291 -25.54 -0.30 -31.22
CA GLN A 291 -25.63 -1.76 -31.25
C GLN A 291 -27.09 -2.26 -31.37
N GLN A 292 -28.03 -1.55 -30.75
CA GLN A 292 -29.47 -1.83 -30.90
C GLN A 292 -29.96 -1.68 -32.34
N LYS A 293 -29.48 -0.66 -33.08
CA LYS A 293 -29.86 -0.43 -34.47
C LYS A 293 -29.22 -1.45 -35.41
N GLU A 294 -27.93 -1.73 -35.23
CA GLU A 294 -27.16 -2.58 -36.13
C GLU A 294 -27.42 -4.08 -35.94
N SER A 295 -27.71 -4.52 -34.72
CA SER A 295 -27.82 -5.94 -34.37
C SER A 295 -28.87 -6.23 -33.29
N PRO A 296 -30.15 -5.86 -33.50
CA PRO A 296 -31.18 -5.89 -32.46
C PRO A 296 -31.44 -7.29 -31.88
N ARG A 297 -31.21 -8.35 -32.68
CA ARG A 297 -31.43 -9.75 -32.30
C ARG A 297 -30.24 -10.40 -31.59
N ARG A 298 -29.06 -9.76 -31.55
CA ARG A 298 -27.90 -10.31 -30.83
C ARG A 298 -28.15 -10.29 -29.31
N GLN A 299 -27.67 -11.32 -28.62
CA GLN A 299 -27.79 -11.43 -27.17
C GLN A 299 -26.78 -10.51 -26.47
N VAL A 300 -27.22 -9.77 -25.44
CA VAL A 300 -26.44 -8.80 -24.66
C VAL A 300 -25.13 -9.39 -24.10
N LYS A 301 -25.09 -10.69 -23.79
CA LYS A 301 -23.88 -11.40 -23.36
C LYS A 301 -22.73 -11.36 -24.37
N ASN A 302 -23.01 -11.10 -25.65
CA ASN A 302 -22.05 -11.01 -26.74
C ASN A 302 -21.65 -9.55 -27.06
N LEU A 303 -22.05 -8.57 -26.23
CA LEU A 303 -21.60 -7.18 -26.41
C LEU A 303 -20.07 -7.12 -26.30
N PRO A 304 -19.38 -6.41 -27.20
CA PRO A 304 -17.93 -6.27 -27.15
C PRO A 304 -17.53 -5.29 -26.05
N VAL A 305 -17.67 -5.72 -24.79
CA VAL A 305 -17.31 -4.97 -23.60
C VAL A 305 -15.87 -5.27 -23.20
N SER A 306 -15.15 -4.29 -22.66
CA SER A 306 -13.79 -4.49 -22.14
C SER A 306 -13.79 -5.08 -20.72
N LEU A 307 -14.59 -6.13 -20.50
CA LEU A 307 -14.70 -6.84 -19.23
C LEU A 307 -14.50 -8.35 -19.41
N PRO A 308 -13.97 -9.06 -18.40
CA PRO A 308 -13.96 -10.52 -18.41
C PRO A 308 -15.37 -11.09 -18.59
N GLN A 309 -15.53 -12.06 -19.50
CA GLN A 309 -16.84 -12.62 -19.86
C GLN A 309 -17.65 -13.09 -18.64
N ARG A 310 -17.00 -13.78 -17.68
CA ARG A 310 -17.65 -14.25 -16.44
C ARG A 310 -18.22 -13.12 -15.61
N LEU A 311 -17.51 -11.99 -15.52
CA LEU A 311 -18.01 -10.81 -14.84
C LEU A 311 -19.17 -10.23 -15.61
N TRP A 312 -19.01 -10.03 -16.92
CA TRP A 312 -20.07 -9.49 -17.77
C TRP A 312 -21.38 -10.27 -17.63
N GLU A 313 -21.34 -11.59 -17.77
CA GLU A 313 -22.50 -12.47 -17.61
C GLU A 313 -23.14 -12.38 -16.23
N SER A 314 -22.32 -12.28 -15.17
CA SER A 314 -22.81 -12.09 -13.79
C SER A 314 -23.51 -10.75 -13.59
N LEU A 315 -22.99 -9.66 -14.18
CA LEU A 315 -23.66 -8.35 -14.17
C LEU A 315 -24.99 -8.41 -14.94
N LEU A 316 -25.05 -9.22 -16.01
CA LEU A 316 -26.27 -9.42 -16.79
C LEU A 316 -27.31 -10.31 -16.11
N ALA A 317 -26.93 -11.16 -15.16
CA ALA A 317 -27.91 -12.00 -14.44
C ALA A 317 -29.00 -11.15 -13.77
N GLY A 318 -28.69 -9.90 -13.40
CA GLY A 318 -29.65 -8.94 -12.83
C GLY A 318 -30.68 -8.38 -13.82
N ILE A 319 -30.44 -8.43 -15.14
CA ILE A 319 -31.37 -7.93 -16.18
C ILE A 319 -32.25 -9.03 -16.79
N GLY A 320 -31.96 -10.30 -16.49
CA GLY A 320 -32.64 -11.49 -17.05
C GLY A 320 -31.83 -12.20 -18.13
N ALA A 321 -32.00 -13.53 -18.23
CA ALA A 321 -31.30 -14.34 -19.22
C ALA A 321 -31.83 -14.10 -20.64
N GLY A 322 -30.93 -14.15 -21.64
CA GLY A 322 -31.33 -14.11 -23.05
C GLY A 322 -31.80 -12.75 -23.58
N VAL A 323 -31.60 -11.66 -22.82
CA VAL A 323 -31.94 -10.31 -23.27
C VAL A 323 -31.19 -10.00 -24.57
N ALA A 324 -31.94 -9.58 -25.59
CA ALA A 324 -31.40 -9.11 -26.85
C ALA A 324 -31.07 -7.62 -26.78
N TYR A 325 -30.15 -7.15 -27.63
CA TYR A 325 -29.71 -5.75 -27.63
C TYR A 325 -30.90 -4.79 -27.68
N GLY A 326 -31.86 -5.04 -28.59
CA GLY A 326 -33.04 -4.20 -28.79
C GLY A 326 -33.93 -4.02 -27.54
N SER A 327 -33.80 -4.88 -26.53
CA SER A 327 -34.58 -4.80 -25.28
C SER A 327 -33.76 -4.30 -24.08
N LEU A 328 -32.44 -4.13 -24.23
CA LEU A 328 -31.54 -3.80 -23.14
C LEU A 328 -31.89 -2.49 -22.43
N ILE A 329 -32.09 -1.39 -23.16
CA ILE A 329 -32.43 -0.08 -22.57
C ILE A 329 -33.72 -0.17 -21.75
N LEU A 330 -34.75 -0.83 -22.27
CA LEU A 330 -36.02 -1.04 -21.55
C LEU A 330 -35.83 -1.86 -20.26
N CYS A 331 -34.97 -2.87 -20.28
CA CYS A 331 -34.63 -3.65 -19.09
C CYS A 331 -33.89 -2.80 -18.05
N LEU A 332 -32.94 -1.97 -18.47
CA LEU A 332 -32.19 -1.07 -17.59
C LEU A 332 -33.12 -0.03 -16.94
N ASP A 333 -33.97 0.63 -17.73
CA ASP A 333 -34.93 1.62 -17.23
C ASP A 333 -35.92 1.03 -16.21
N ARG A 334 -36.34 -0.24 -16.40
CA ARG A 334 -37.19 -0.96 -15.44
C ARG A 334 -36.47 -1.22 -14.11
N LEU A 335 -35.20 -1.62 -14.16
CA LEU A 335 -34.41 -1.87 -12.95
C LEU A 335 -34.19 -0.60 -12.14
N ASP A 336 -33.92 0.52 -12.82
CA ASP A 336 -33.73 1.82 -12.16
C ASP A 336 -35.01 2.29 -11.45
N ARG A 337 -36.18 2.08 -12.07
CA ARG A 337 -37.48 2.39 -11.45
C ARG A 337 -37.84 1.46 -10.29
N ALA A 338 -37.44 0.20 -10.35
CA ALA A 338 -37.81 -0.81 -9.36
C ALA A 338 -37.02 -0.73 -8.04
N ARG A 339 -35.88 -0.02 -7.99
CA ARG A 339 -35.01 0.03 -6.80
C ARG A 339 -34.50 1.44 -6.47
N PRO A 340 -35.36 2.40 -6.14
CA PRO A 340 -34.93 3.68 -5.58
C PRO A 340 -34.37 3.46 -4.15
N GLY A 341 -33.05 3.55 -3.97
CA GLY A 341 -32.45 3.81 -2.65
C GLY A 341 -31.95 2.63 -1.78
N THR A 342 -31.82 1.39 -2.27
CA THR A 342 -31.31 0.27 -1.45
C THR A 342 -29.79 0.09 -1.45
N SER A 343 -29.22 -0.10 -0.25
CA SER A 343 -27.77 -0.10 0.11
C SER A 343 -27.01 -1.42 -0.10
N ALA A 344 -27.43 -2.31 -1.01
CA ALA A 344 -26.76 -3.59 -1.24
C ALA A 344 -26.21 -3.65 -2.67
N VAL A 345 -24.88 -3.67 -2.80
CA VAL A 345 -24.10 -3.99 -4.02
C VAL A 345 -24.75 -3.50 -5.30
N LYS A 346 -24.59 -2.20 -5.51
CA LYS A 346 -24.99 -1.51 -6.72
C LYS A 346 -24.05 -1.99 -7.85
N ILE A 347 -24.44 -3.04 -8.59
CA ILE A 347 -23.97 -3.26 -9.96
C ILE A 347 -24.57 -2.11 -10.77
N VAL A 348 -23.92 -0.95 -10.71
CA VAL A 348 -24.29 0.22 -11.48
C VAL A 348 -23.71 0.01 -12.87
N LEU A 349 -24.49 -0.62 -13.74
CA LEU A 349 -24.40 -0.32 -15.16
C LEU A 349 -24.94 1.10 -15.33
N ILE A 350 -24.07 2.05 -15.01
CA ILE A 350 -24.16 3.50 -15.19
C ILE A 350 -25.59 4.06 -15.26
N ASN A 351 -26.06 4.58 -14.14
CA ASN A 351 -27.00 5.68 -14.16
C ASN A 351 -26.50 6.77 -13.20
N ASN A 352 -25.76 7.71 -13.76
CA ASN A 352 -25.29 8.91 -13.09
C ASN A 352 -26.36 9.99 -13.30
N LEU A 353 -27.56 9.76 -12.77
CA LEU A 353 -28.53 10.83 -12.57
C LEU A 353 -28.38 11.35 -11.15
N GLY A 354 -27.98 12.61 -11.06
CA GLY A 354 -27.87 13.33 -9.81
C GLY A 354 -29.18 13.26 -9.04
N SER A 355 -29.11 12.66 -7.86
CA SER A 355 -29.98 12.99 -6.75
C SER A 355 -29.13 12.89 -5.50
N THR A 356 -28.60 14.03 -5.07
CA THR A 356 -28.42 14.31 -3.65
C THR A 356 -29.69 13.90 -2.92
N LEU A 357 -29.62 13.20 -1.76
CA LEU A 357 -30.66 13.12 -0.72
C LEU A 357 -30.17 12.23 0.46
N PRO A 358 -30.80 12.32 1.65
CA PRO A 358 -30.18 12.88 2.85
C PRO A 358 -29.57 11.82 3.79
N VAL A 359 -28.67 12.28 4.66
CA VAL A 359 -28.20 11.53 5.83
C VAL A 359 -29.37 11.41 6.81
N SER A 360 -29.96 10.22 6.95
CA SER A 360 -30.80 9.92 8.10
C SER A 360 -29.89 9.73 9.32
N ARG A 361 -29.93 10.69 10.26
CA ARG A 361 -29.44 10.46 11.62
C ARG A 361 -30.38 9.44 12.29
N PRO A 362 -29.87 8.47 13.05
CA PRO A 362 -30.72 7.72 13.96
C PRO A 362 -31.34 8.69 14.97
N SER A 363 -32.65 8.58 15.17
CA SER A 363 -33.39 9.30 16.20
C SER A 363 -32.76 9.02 17.57
N PRO A 364 -32.59 10.03 18.44
CA PRO A 364 -32.21 9.78 19.82
C PRO A 364 -33.39 9.07 20.49
N SER A 365 -33.20 7.80 20.84
CA SER A 365 -34.03 7.16 21.85
C SER A 365 -33.73 7.84 23.17
N THR A 366 -34.71 8.51 23.76
CA THR A 366 -34.69 8.92 25.16
C THR A 366 -36.15 9.16 25.60
N PRO A 367 -36.51 8.95 26.87
CA PRO A 367 -35.73 8.36 27.98
C PRO A 367 -35.89 6.85 28.11
#